data_AF-A0A661R7L8-F1
#
_entry.id   AF-A0A661R7L8-F1
#
_cell.length_a   1.000
_cell.length_b   1.000
_cell.length_c   1.000
_cell.angle_alpha   90.00
_cell.angle_beta   90.00
_cell.angle_gamma   90.00
#
_symmetry.space_group_name_H-M   'P 1'
#
loop_
_entity.id
_entity.type
_entity.pdbx_description
1 polymer ?
#
loop_
_entity_poly.entity_id
_entity_poly.type
_entity_poly.pdbx_seq_one_letter_code
_entity_poly.pdbx_strand_id
1 'polypeptide(L)'
;MKSKALEVNLTGTRADVTIDEKYQLLLDIFDGYVGILNRLEIFLKELSHPYRNWGFIVSEARHFTLHYFYLYKPHPEGRKALELFADIFILAFESRSEEDVRTAAVDNLMLVLHHIAKESGKEVAIFFPVMEKEINRIHSYEGPGFHLFVCSYYQPDKLAQVLLENLGKNRALTIEAGLFLALNRLLVKFYEASFTYWLEQDDPVEWMRENIDEWRLNDGLIQSLDAISHSRLTLWQDRLKTLVLTHDMESCDTTAKLVQLTGYRDFVKRFKEIPRQILDHSQGKTYGKYFKLTFLFYIIHSPGLAGIHREALGDIHRTLIHLIGDRGFKKDIRIVDQTFSLLKEHKGRYPGTVLECIHKIGDAVYKTDEIELINHFIDRAVDHGFQFPMIRGTGEDWQIQGNNAHVKNIRVFLSLVGREPKKSKRLLSALIVSLSIGGVFIRDTDLFPRDIT
;
A
#
# COMPACT_ATOMS: atom_id res chain seq x y z
N MET A 1 -23.86 29.16 -17.98
CA MET A 1 -23.87 28.47 -19.29
C MET A 1 -23.75 26.97 -19.02
N LYS A 2 -24.79 26.17 -19.33
CA LYS A 2 -24.67 24.70 -19.28
C LYS A 2 -23.89 24.24 -20.51
N SER A 3 -22.83 23.46 -20.31
CA SER A 3 -21.93 23.03 -21.38
C SER A 3 -22.68 22.08 -22.34
N LYS A 4 -22.67 22.42 -23.63
CA LYS A 4 -23.23 21.61 -24.71
C LYS A 4 -22.56 20.22 -24.80
N ALA A 5 -21.31 20.12 -24.34
CA ALA A 5 -20.59 18.84 -24.23
C ALA A 5 -21.11 17.96 -23.08
N LEU A 6 -21.55 18.56 -21.97
CA LEU A 6 -22.19 17.85 -20.86
C LEU A 6 -23.55 17.28 -21.30
N GLU A 7 -24.33 18.06 -22.05
CA GLU A 7 -25.59 17.59 -22.64
C GLU A 7 -25.36 16.44 -23.62
N VAL A 8 -24.38 16.53 -24.51
CA VAL A 8 -24.07 15.45 -25.47
C VAL A 8 -23.60 14.18 -24.76
N ASN A 9 -22.76 14.27 -23.72
CA ASN A 9 -22.36 13.10 -22.92
C ASN A 9 -23.55 12.50 -22.15
N LEU A 10 -24.39 13.32 -21.50
CA LEU A 10 -25.61 12.87 -20.81
C LEU A 10 -26.64 12.24 -21.78
N THR A 11 -26.65 12.67 -23.03
CA THR A 11 -27.53 12.12 -24.07
C THR A 11 -26.99 10.79 -24.62
N GLY A 12 -25.67 10.60 -24.64
CA GLY A 12 -25.01 9.34 -25.03
C GLY A 12 -24.98 8.26 -23.93
N THR A 13 -25.07 8.64 -22.66
CA THR A 13 -25.12 7.73 -21.50
C THR A 13 -26.52 7.54 -20.91
N ARG A 14 -27.56 8.14 -21.50
CA ARG A 14 -28.96 7.92 -21.12
C ARG A 14 -29.43 6.53 -21.59
N ALA A 15 -29.00 5.49 -20.90
CA ALA A 15 -29.67 4.21 -20.90
C ALA A 15 -30.81 4.26 -19.88
N ASP A 16 -32.00 3.76 -20.25
CA ASP A 16 -33.05 3.50 -19.26
C ASP A 16 -32.64 2.26 -18.46
N VAL A 17 -31.93 2.49 -17.35
CA VAL A 17 -31.29 1.41 -16.60
C VAL A 17 -32.23 0.86 -15.55
N THR A 18 -32.74 -0.34 -15.83
CA THR A 18 -33.45 -1.18 -14.88
C THR A 18 -32.46 -1.95 -14.00
N ILE A 19 -32.82 -2.15 -12.74
CA ILE A 19 -32.06 -3.00 -11.82
C ILE A 19 -32.12 -4.45 -12.32
N ASP A 20 -30.96 -5.11 -12.41
CA ASP A 20 -30.87 -6.53 -12.75
C ASP A 20 -31.64 -7.39 -11.72
N GLU A 21 -32.50 -8.28 -12.20
CA GLU A 21 -33.44 -9.09 -11.40
C GLU A 21 -32.74 -9.87 -10.29
N LYS A 22 -31.49 -10.29 -10.50
CA LYS A 22 -30.73 -11.03 -9.48
C LYS A 22 -30.47 -10.23 -8.19
N TYR A 23 -30.60 -8.90 -8.24
CA TYR A 23 -30.44 -8.03 -7.07
C TYR A 23 -31.76 -7.71 -6.36
N GLN A 24 -32.90 -8.21 -6.85
CA GLN A 24 -34.21 -7.99 -6.23
C GLN A 24 -34.22 -8.43 -4.76
N LEU A 25 -33.54 -9.54 -4.44
CA LEU A 25 -33.37 -10.02 -3.07
C LEU A 25 -32.81 -8.95 -2.12
N LEU A 26 -31.86 -8.12 -2.60
CA LEU A 26 -31.29 -7.06 -1.77
C LEU A 26 -32.35 -6.00 -1.47
N LEU A 27 -33.17 -5.61 -2.45
CA LEU A 27 -34.27 -4.67 -2.22
C LEU A 27 -35.26 -5.21 -1.18
N ASP A 28 -35.62 -6.49 -1.28
CA ASP A 28 -36.60 -7.13 -0.40
C ASP A 28 -36.12 -7.15 1.07
N ILE A 29 -34.82 -7.37 1.31
CA ILE A 29 -34.24 -7.38 2.68
C ILE A 29 -34.34 -6.00 3.34
N PHE A 30 -34.28 -4.93 2.54
CA PHE A 30 -34.36 -3.55 3.02
C PHE A 30 -35.78 -2.97 2.97
N ASP A 31 -36.79 -3.80 2.66
CA ASP A 31 -38.17 -3.35 2.67
C ASP A 31 -38.57 -2.75 4.03
N GLY A 32 -39.29 -1.64 4.00
CA GLY A 32 -39.62 -0.83 5.18
C GLY A 32 -38.55 0.19 5.63
N TYR A 33 -37.34 0.20 5.05
CA TYR A 33 -36.30 1.19 5.36
C TYR A 33 -36.12 2.22 4.23
N VAL A 34 -37.07 3.16 4.10
CA VAL A 34 -37.15 4.14 2.99
C VAL A 34 -35.83 4.84 2.67
N GLY A 35 -35.10 5.30 3.70
CA GLY A 35 -33.82 6.00 3.50
C GLY A 35 -32.72 5.09 2.95
N ILE A 36 -32.72 3.82 3.35
CA ILE A 36 -31.74 2.82 2.89
C ILE A 36 -32.10 2.37 1.47
N LEU A 37 -33.38 2.12 1.20
CA LEU A 37 -33.89 1.73 -0.11
C LEU A 37 -33.53 2.74 -1.20
N ASN A 38 -33.74 4.04 -0.96
CA ASN A 38 -33.38 5.07 -1.94
C ASN A 38 -31.89 5.02 -2.33
N ARG A 39 -31.01 4.83 -1.34
CA ARG A 39 -29.57 4.71 -1.59
C ARG A 39 -29.23 3.39 -2.29
N LEU A 40 -29.89 2.30 -1.91
CA LEU A 40 -29.70 0.98 -2.49
C LEU A 40 -30.12 0.97 -3.96
N GLU A 41 -31.25 1.58 -4.31
CA GLU A 41 -31.70 1.70 -5.70
C GLU A 41 -30.69 2.46 -6.57
N ILE A 42 -30.12 3.56 -6.06
CA ILE A 42 -29.08 4.31 -6.78
C ILE A 42 -27.86 3.41 -7.01
N PHE A 43 -27.41 2.71 -5.97
CA PHE A 43 -26.30 1.76 -6.07
C PHE A 43 -26.57 0.63 -7.07
N LEU A 44 -27.75 0.00 -7.01
CA LEU A 44 -28.11 -1.12 -7.88
C LEU A 44 -28.34 -0.70 -9.34
N LYS A 45 -28.86 0.51 -9.58
CA LYS A 45 -28.93 1.11 -10.93
C LYS A 45 -27.55 1.34 -11.50
N GLU A 46 -26.62 1.92 -10.72
CA GLU A 46 -25.23 2.12 -11.16
C GLU A 46 -24.55 0.77 -11.45
N LEU A 47 -24.77 -0.24 -10.62
CA LEU A 47 -24.27 -1.61 -10.83
C LEU A 47 -24.85 -2.28 -12.08
N SER A 48 -26.08 -1.92 -12.47
CA SER A 48 -26.75 -2.43 -13.67
C SER A 48 -26.43 -1.60 -14.92
N HIS A 49 -25.70 -0.50 -14.77
CA HIS A 49 -25.36 0.40 -15.87
C HIS A 49 -24.32 -0.23 -16.81
N PRO A 50 -24.39 -0.02 -18.15
CA PRO A 50 -23.38 -0.51 -19.10
C PRO A 50 -21.98 0.07 -18.86
N TYR A 51 -21.93 1.34 -18.43
CA TYR A 51 -20.72 2.08 -18.09
C TYR A 51 -20.66 2.29 -16.58
N ARG A 52 -20.12 1.31 -15.86
CA ARG A 52 -20.13 1.27 -14.40
C ARG A 52 -19.05 2.16 -13.79
N ASN A 53 -19.40 3.00 -12.83
CA ASN A 53 -18.44 3.63 -11.93
C ASN A 53 -18.02 2.63 -10.84
N TRP A 54 -16.98 1.85 -11.12
CA TRP A 54 -16.51 0.81 -10.20
C TRP A 54 -15.98 1.35 -8.88
N GLY A 55 -15.41 2.56 -8.86
CA GLY A 55 -14.96 3.20 -7.61
C GLY A 55 -16.14 3.45 -6.66
N PHE A 56 -17.25 3.99 -7.19
CA PHE A 56 -18.49 4.16 -6.44
C PHE A 56 -19.09 2.80 -6.03
N ILE A 57 -19.18 1.84 -6.94
CA ILE A 57 -19.77 0.52 -6.67
C ILE A 57 -19.03 -0.21 -5.55
N VAL A 58 -17.69 -0.27 -5.58
CA VAL A 58 -16.91 -0.95 -4.54
C VAL A 58 -17.08 -0.25 -3.18
N SER A 59 -17.11 1.09 -3.16
CA SER A 59 -17.34 1.88 -1.94
C SER A 59 -18.72 1.64 -1.34
N GLU A 60 -19.77 1.65 -2.17
CA GLU A 60 -21.14 1.41 -1.71
C GLU A 60 -21.36 -0.05 -1.31
N ALA A 61 -20.85 -1.02 -2.07
CA ALA A 61 -20.92 -2.43 -1.70
C ALA A 61 -20.27 -2.68 -0.33
N ARG A 62 -19.13 -2.04 -0.04
CA ARG A 62 -18.49 -2.07 1.29
C ARG A 62 -19.41 -1.46 2.36
N HIS A 63 -20.04 -0.33 2.08
CA HIS A 63 -20.97 0.29 3.02
C HIS A 63 -22.15 -0.64 3.32
N PHE A 64 -22.82 -1.17 2.30
CA PHE A 64 -23.99 -2.01 2.47
C PHE A 64 -23.68 -3.34 3.17
N THR A 65 -22.53 -3.95 2.89
CA THR A 65 -22.13 -5.21 3.53
C THR A 65 -21.80 -5.06 5.01
N LEU A 66 -21.03 -4.02 5.37
CA LEU A 66 -20.53 -3.87 6.73
C LEU A 66 -21.48 -3.11 7.63
N HIS A 67 -22.08 -2.02 7.14
CA HIS A 67 -22.92 -1.15 7.98
C HIS A 67 -24.25 -1.83 8.34
N TYR A 68 -24.82 -2.58 7.39
CA TYR A 68 -26.09 -3.26 7.56
C TYR A 68 -25.96 -4.77 7.84
N PHE A 69 -24.77 -5.22 8.26
CA PHE A 69 -24.52 -6.63 8.56
C PHE A 69 -25.53 -7.21 9.57
N TYR A 70 -25.96 -6.40 10.53
CA TYR A 70 -26.96 -6.76 11.53
C TYR A 70 -28.34 -7.11 10.95
N LEU A 71 -28.66 -6.69 9.72
CA LEU A 71 -29.88 -7.06 9.02
C LEU A 71 -29.73 -8.40 8.30
N TYR A 72 -28.57 -8.70 7.70
CA TYR A 72 -28.35 -9.99 7.04
C TYR A 72 -28.21 -11.13 8.05
N LYS A 73 -27.52 -10.87 9.16
CA LYS A 73 -27.22 -11.88 10.19
C LYS A 73 -28.44 -12.70 10.64
N PRO A 74 -29.59 -12.10 11.01
CA PRO A 74 -30.79 -12.84 11.42
C PRO A 74 -31.71 -13.21 10.25
N HIS A 75 -31.46 -12.72 9.03
CA HIS A 75 -32.39 -12.88 7.91
C HIS A 75 -32.26 -14.26 7.25
N PRO A 76 -33.37 -14.95 6.91
CA PRO A 76 -33.34 -16.27 6.26
C PRO A 76 -32.51 -16.28 4.95
N GLU A 77 -32.57 -15.18 4.20
CA GLU A 77 -31.85 -15.00 2.95
C GLU A 77 -30.53 -14.19 3.10
N GLY A 78 -30.10 -13.94 4.33
CA GLY A 78 -28.88 -13.17 4.61
C GLY A 78 -27.63 -13.80 3.99
N ARG A 79 -27.58 -15.14 3.92
CA ARG A 79 -26.52 -15.88 3.23
C ARG A 79 -26.44 -15.48 1.75
N LYS A 80 -27.57 -15.56 1.02
CA LYS A 80 -27.62 -15.23 -0.41
C LYS A 80 -27.31 -13.75 -0.67
N ALA A 81 -27.72 -12.86 0.23
CA ALA A 81 -27.35 -11.44 0.15
C ALA A 81 -25.83 -11.22 0.20
N LEU A 82 -25.14 -11.88 1.13
CA LEU A 82 -23.68 -11.79 1.24
C LEU A 82 -22.96 -12.45 0.05
N GLU A 83 -23.52 -13.52 -0.51
CA GLU A 83 -23.03 -14.12 -1.77
C GLU A 83 -23.10 -13.10 -2.92
N LEU A 84 -24.22 -12.37 -3.06
CA LEU A 84 -24.37 -11.33 -4.09
C LEU A 84 -23.34 -10.21 -3.91
N PHE A 85 -23.10 -9.75 -2.68
CA PHE A 85 -22.09 -8.73 -2.44
C PHE A 85 -20.66 -9.21 -2.70
N ALA A 86 -20.33 -10.45 -2.34
CA ALA A 86 -19.04 -11.05 -2.68
C ALA A 86 -18.84 -11.12 -4.20
N ASP A 87 -19.88 -11.52 -4.94
CA ASP A 87 -19.86 -11.54 -6.40
C ASP A 87 -19.65 -10.13 -6.99
N ILE A 88 -20.19 -9.07 -6.38
CA ILE A 88 -19.96 -7.68 -6.81
C ILE A 88 -18.48 -7.29 -6.69
N PHE A 89 -17.82 -7.63 -5.58
CA PHE A 89 -16.39 -7.35 -5.44
C PHE A 89 -15.56 -8.15 -6.45
N ILE A 90 -15.91 -9.41 -6.69
CA ILE A 90 -15.21 -10.18 -7.72
C ILE A 90 -15.42 -9.59 -9.11
N LEU A 91 -16.65 -9.17 -9.46
CA LEU A 91 -16.93 -8.52 -10.74
C LEU A 91 -16.08 -7.25 -10.91
N ALA A 92 -15.93 -6.45 -9.86
CA ALA A 92 -15.07 -5.27 -9.88
C ALA A 92 -13.59 -5.66 -10.06
N PHE A 93 -13.12 -6.70 -9.38
CA PHE A 93 -11.75 -7.22 -9.50
C PHE A 93 -11.42 -7.79 -10.90
N GLU A 94 -12.37 -8.51 -11.51
CA GLU A 94 -12.24 -9.13 -12.85
C GLU A 94 -12.48 -8.15 -13.99
N SER A 95 -13.06 -6.98 -13.70
CA SER A 95 -13.30 -5.93 -14.69
C SER A 95 -12.00 -5.29 -15.21
N ARG A 96 -12.08 -4.63 -16.37
CA ARG A 96 -11.00 -3.79 -16.94
C ARG A 96 -10.91 -2.42 -16.24
N SER A 97 -10.97 -2.42 -14.91
CA SER A 97 -10.86 -1.22 -14.09
C SER A 97 -9.40 -0.84 -13.80
N GLU A 98 -9.20 0.37 -13.28
CA GLU A 98 -7.92 0.81 -12.74
C GLU A 98 -7.45 -0.11 -11.61
N GLU A 99 -6.13 -0.22 -11.44
CA GLU A 99 -5.50 -1.12 -10.46
C GLU A 99 -5.91 -0.78 -9.02
N ASP A 100 -6.09 0.49 -8.69
CA ASP A 100 -6.56 0.96 -7.38
C ASP A 100 -7.96 0.42 -7.06
N VAL A 101 -8.86 0.39 -8.04
CA VAL A 101 -10.22 -0.15 -7.90
C VAL A 101 -10.17 -1.67 -7.70
N ARG A 102 -9.34 -2.37 -8.47
CA ARG A 102 -9.17 -3.83 -8.33
C ARG A 102 -8.59 -4.20 -6.96
N THR A 103 -7.62 -3.43 -6.49
CA THR A 103 -7.04 -3.58 -5.15
C THR A 103 -8.08 -3.33 -4.08
N ALA A 104 -8.86 -2.25 -4.20
CA ALA A 104 -9.95 -1.95 -3.28
C ALA A 104 -11.03 -3.05 -3.26
N ALA A 105 -11.34 -3.66 -4.41
CA ALA A 105 -12.29 -4.76 -4.47
C ALA A 105 -11.78 -6.00 -3.72
N VAL A 106 -10.51 -6.36 -3.90
CA VAL A 106 -9.85 -7.45 -3.17
C VAL A 106 -9.83 -7.20 -1.67
N ASP A 107 -9.40 -6.00 -1.25
CA ASP A 107 -9.37 -5.59 0.16
C ASP A 107 -10.76 -5.70 0.80
N ASN A 108 -11.80 -5.24 0.09
CA ASN A 108 -13.17 -5.26 0.62
C ASN A 108 -13.79 -6.66 0.63
N LEU A 109 -13.51 -7.51 -0.35
CA LEU A 109 -13.92 -8.92 -0.29
C LEU A 109 -13.29 -9.61 0.93
N MET A 110 -11.97 -9.46 1.11
CA MET A 110 -11.29 -10.03 2.26
C MET A 110 -11.80 -9.45 3.58
N LEU A 111 -12.09 -8.15 3.65
CA LEU A 111 -12.71 -7.50 4.80
C LEU A 111 -14.07 -8.11 5.14
N VAL A 112 -14.93 -8.32 4.15
CA VAL A 112 -16.25 -8.93 4.36
C VAL A 112 -16.11 -10.35 4.90
N LEU A 113 -15.18 -11.17 4.38
CA LEU A 113 -14.92 -12.50 4.93
C LEU A 113 -14.45 -12.44 6.39
N HIS A 114 -13.57 -11.49 6.74
CA HIS A 114 -13.15 -11.27 8.13
C HIS A 114 -14.32 -10.81 9.00
N HIS A 115 -15.18 -9.95 8.48
CA HIS A 115 -16.33 -9.42 9.19
C HIS A 115 -17.35 -10.52 9.48
N ILE A 116 -17.66 -11.37 8.48
CA ILE A 116 -18.47 -12.58 8.64
C ILE A 116 -17.86 -13.47 9.72
N ALA A 117 -16.57 -13.79 9.61
CA ALA A 117 -15.88 -14.64 10.56
C ALA A 117 -16.01 -14.08 11.99
N LYS A 118 -15.86 -12.77 12.18
CA LYS A 118 -15.79 -12.10 13.48
C LYS A 118 -17.16 -11.81 14.11
N GLU A 119 -18.09 -11.21 13.38
CA GLU A 119 -19.32 -10.60 13.91
C GLU A 119 -20.53 -11.55 13.87
N SER A 120 -20.45 -12.66 13.13
CA SER A 120 -21.56 -13.61 13.01
C SER A 120 -21.86 -14.36 14.31
N GLY A 121 -20.97 -14.37 15.31
CA GLY A 121 -21.25 -15.00 16.60
C GLY A 121 -21.56 -16.49 16.48
N LYS A 122 -22.66 -16.96 17.10
CA LYS A 122 -23.08 -18.37 17.05
C LYS A 122 -23.68 -18.75 15.70
N GLU A 123 -24.15 -17.77 14.95
CA GLU A 123 -24.75 -17.93 13.63
C GLU A 123 -23.69 -18.07 12.52
N VAL A 124 -22.38 -18.00 12.81
CA VAL A 124 -21.33 -18.04 11.77
C VAL A 124 -21.43 -19.26 10.84
N ALA A 125 -21.94 -20.39 11.34
CA ALA A 125 -22.12 -21.60 10.56
C ALA A 125 -23.03 -21.42 9.33
N ILE A 126 -24.04 -20.54 9.38
CA ILE A 126 -24.92 -20.31 8.22
C ILE A 126 -24.19 -19.62 7.05
N PHE A 127 -23.03 -19.00 7.34
CA PHE A 127 -22.22 -18.29 6.36
C PHE A 127 -21.00 -19.08 5.88
N PHE A 128 -20.70 -20.26 6.46
CA PHE A 128 -19.58 -21.09 6.00
C PHE A 128 -19.62 -21.42 4.52
N PRO A 129 -20.77 -21.75 3.90
CA PRO A 129 -20.80 -22.01 2.47
C PRO A 129 -20.40 -20.79 1.61
N VAL A 130 -20.71 -19.58 2.06
CA VAL A 130 -20.27 -18.33 1.39
C VAL A 130 -18.76 -18.21 1.50
N MET A 131 -18.22 -18.41 2.70
CA MET A 131 -16.78 -18.35 2.93
C MET A 131 -16.05 -19.41 2.11
N GLU A 132 -16.53 -20.65 2.09
CA GLU A 132 -15.94 -21.75 1.33
C GLU A 132 -15.94 -21.47 -0.18
N LYS A 133 -17.08 -21.00 -0.73
CA LYS A 133 -17.20 -20.60 -2.14
C LYS A 133 -16.15 -19.55 -2.48
N GLU A 134 -16.08 -18.47 -1.71
CA GLU A 134 -15.19 -17.36 -2.04
C GLU A 134 -13.72 -17.70 -1.77
N ILE A 135 -13.39 -18.49 -0.74
CA ILE A 135 -12.03 -19.00 -0.50
C ILE A 135 -11.56 -19.86 -1.67
N ASN A 136 -12.40 -20.78 -2.15
CA ASN A 136 -12.07 -21.60 -3.32
C ASN A 136 -11.91 -20.76 -4.60
N ARG A 137 -12.74 -19.72 -4.76
CA ARG A 137 -12.62 -18.78 -5.87
C ARG A 137 -11.34 -17.97 -5.81
N ILE A 138 -10.96 -17.48 -4.63
CA ILE A 138 -9.69 -16.78 -4.43
C ILE A 138 -8.51 -17.71 -4.75
N HIS A 139 -8.57 -18.95 -4.27
CA HIS A 139 -7.55 -19.96 -4.53
C HIS A 139 -7.38 -20.30 -6.03
N SER A 140 -8.41 -20.12 -6.86
CA SER A 140 -8.33 -20.44 -8.30
C SER A 140 -7.62 -19.38 -9.14
N TYR A 141 -7.44 -18.15 -8.63
CA TYR A 141 -6.67 -17.13 -9.34
C TYR A 141 -5.18 -17.47 -9.35
N GLU A 142 -4.50 -17.09 -10.43
CA GLU A 142 -3.05 -17.31 -10.61
C GLU A 142 -2.30 -15.99 -10.88
N GLY A 143 -0.98 -16.03 -10.69
CA GLY A 143 -0.08 -14.94 -11.08
C GLY A 143 -0.45 -13.58 -10.49
N PRO A 144 -0.46 -12.49 -11.28
CA PRO A 144 -0.73 -11.14 -10.78
C PRO A 144 -2.10 -10.98 -10.12
N GLY A 145 -3.11 -11.77 -10.52
CA GLY A 145 -4.43 -11.72 -9.92
C GLY A 145 -4.43 -12.20 -8.47
N PHE A 146 -3.79 -13.35 -8.22
CA PHE A 146 -3.64 -13.89 -6.86
C PHE A 146 -2.72 -13.02 -5.99
N HIS A 147 -1.68 -12.42 -6.59
CA HIS A 147 -0.76 -11.55 -5.86
C HIS A 147 -1.46 -10.36 -5.18
N LEU A 148 -2.55 -9.84 -5.75
CA LEU A 148 -3.36 -8.80 -5.10
C LEU A 148 -3.96 -9.28 -3.77
N PHE A 149 -4.38 -10.55 -3.67
CA PHE A 149 -4.87 -11.14 -2.42
C PHE A 149 -3.74 -11.36 -1.40
N VAL A 150 -2.51 -11.64 -1.85
CA VAL A 150 -1.33 -11.75 -0.99
C VAL A 150 -1.01 -10.39 -0.33
N CYS A 151 -1.11 -9.32 -1.10
CA CYS A 151 -0.82 -7.94 -0.68
C CYS A 151 -1.98 -7.24 0.04
N SER A 152 -3.19 -7.83 0.02
CA SER A 152 -4.41 -7.32 0.66
C SER A 152 -4.15 -6.83 2.08
N TYR A 153 -4.79 -5.71 2.45
CA TYR A 153 -4.77 -5.20 3.82
C TYR A 153 -5.31 -6.23 4.82
N TYR A 154 -6.32 -7.01 4.41
CA TYR A 154 -6.93 -8.08 5.19
C TYR A 154 -6.42 -9.44 4.68
N GLN A 155 -5.49 -10.05 5.42
CA GLN A 155 -4.74 -11.21 4.94
C GLN A 155 -5.43 -12.56 5.22
N PRO A 156 -5.24 -13.59 4.36
CA PRO A 156 -5.81 -14.92 4.57
C PRO A 156 -5.43 -15.59 5.91
N ASP A 157 -4.20 -15.42 6.39
CA ASP A 157 -3.76 -15.97 7.68
C ASP A 157 -4.51 -15.35 8.86
N LYS A 158 -4.84 -14.05 8.78
CA LYS A 158 -5.63 -13.36 9.81
C LYS A 158 -7.09 -13.80 9.80
N LEU A 159 -7.66 -14.09 8.62
CA LEU A 159 -8.99 -14.68 8.52
C LEU A 159 -9.04 -16.03 9.25
N ALA A 160 -8.05 -16.88 9.01
CA ALA A 160 -7.93 -18.17 9.67
C ALA A 160 -7.78 -18.04 11.20
N GLN A 161 -6.96 -17.09 11.68
CA GLN A 161 -6.83 -16.81 13.11
C GLN A 161 -8.17 -16.42 13.75
N VAL A 162 -8.94 -15.53 13.10
CA VAL A 162 -10.26 -15.11 13.60
C VAL A 162 -11.24 -16.31 13.67
N LEU A 163 -11.23 -17.20 12.68
CA LEU A 163 -12.06 -18.40 12.70
C LEU A 163 -11.69 -19.36 13.84
N LEU A 164 -10.38 -19.59 14.07
CA LEU A 164 -9.89 -20.41 15.18
C LEU A 164 -10.27 -19.83 16.55
N GLU A 165 -10.15 -18.52 16.72
CA GLU A 165 -10.56 -17.85 17.96
C GLU A 165 -12.06 -18.02 18.24
N ASN A 166 -12.89 -17.94 17.20
CA ASN A 166 -14.33 -18.08 17.35
C ASN A 166 -14.78 -19.51 17.60
N LEU A 167 -14.05 -20.50 17.09
CA LEU A 167 -14.20 -21.90 17.50
C LEU A 167 -13.86 -22.11 18.98
N GLY A 168 -12.76 -21.51 19.45
CA GLY A 168 -12.36 -21.61 20.86
C GLY A 168 -13.40 -21.03 21.82
N LYS A 169 -14.06 -19.93 21.42
CA LYS A 169 -15.14 -19.28 22.20
C LYS A 169 -16.45 -20.06 22.15
N ASN A 170 -16.74 -20.75 21.05
CA ASN A 170 -18.02 -21.44 20.83
C ASN A 170 -17.79 -22.95 20.66
N ARG A 171 -17.62 -23.68 21.76
CA ARG A 171 -17.36 -25.14 21.74
C ARG A 171 -18.43 -25.99 21.03
N ALA A 172 -19.63 -25.47 20.84
CA ALA A 172 -20.71 -26.13 20.09
C ALA A 172 -20.65 -25.86 18.58
N LEU A 173 -19.78 -24.95 18.12
CA LEU A 173 -19.60 -24.64 16.72
C LEU A 173 -18.76 -25.75 16.07
N THR A 174 -19.35 -26.48 15.13
CA THR A 174 -18.61 -27.43 14.28
C THR A 174 -18.43 -26.80 12.91
N ILE A 175 -17.18 -26.74 12.43
CA ILE A 175 -16.89 -26.33 11.05
C ILE A 175 -16.84 -27.58 10.18
N GLU A 176 -17.43 -27.49 9.00
CA GLU A 176 -17.40 -28.54 8.00
C GLU A 176 -15.98 -28.76 7.47
N ALA A 177 -15.61 -30.03 7.23
CA ALA A 177 -14.28 -30.39 6.71
C ALA A 177 -13.95 -29.65 5.39
N GLY A 178 -14.96 -29.39 4.55
CA GLY A 178 -14.81 -28.64 3.29
C GLY A 178 -14.26 -27.23 3.48
N LEU A 179 -14.72 -26.49 4.49
CA LEU A 179 -14.23 -25.14 4.75
C LEU A 179 -12.76 -25.16 5.21
N PHE A 180 -12.36 -26.11 6.05
CA PHE A 180 -10.95 -26.25 6.46
C PHE A 180 -10.07 -26.66 5.30
N LEU A 181 -10.53 -27.56 4.43
CA LEU A 181 -9.80 -27.93 3.23
C LEU A 181 -9.56 -26.72 2.32
N ALA A 182 -10.61 -25.94 2.05
CA ALA A 182 -10.52 -24.73 1.24
C ALA A 182 -9.56 -23.71 1.88
N LEU A 183 -9.71 -23.47 3.18
CA LEU A 183 -8.89 -22.52 3.94
C LEU A 183 -7.42 -22.93 3.97
N ASN A 184 -7.12 -24.19 4.30
CA ASN A 184 -5.75 -24.68 4.39
C ASN A 184 -5.05 -24.64 3.02
N ARG A 185 -5.76 -24.99 1.93
CA ARG A 185 -5.24 -24.83 0.56
C ARG A 185 -4.92 -23.37 0.23
N LEU A 186 -5.83 -22.45 0.56
CA LEU A 186 -5.61 -21.02 0.37
C LEU A 186 -4.39 -20.53 1.17
N LEU A 187 -4.26 -20.94 2.44
CA LEU A 187 -3.12 -20.57 3.29
C LEU A 187 -1.80 -21.08 2.73
N VAL A 188 -1.73 -22.34 2.29
CA VAL A 188 -0.54 -22.91 1.67
C VAL A 188 -0.15 -22.09 0.45
N LYS A 189 -1.09 -21.85 -0.47
CA LYS A 189 -0.85 -21.03 -1.67
C LYS A 189 -0.41 -19.60 -1.33
N PHE A 190 -1.03 -19.00 -0.32
CA PHE A 190 -0.69 -17.66 0.17
C PHE A 190 0.74 -17.60 0.72
N TYR A 191 1.16 -18.56 1.55
CA TYR A 191 2.51 -18.59 2.11
C TYR A 191 3.55 -18.91 1.03
N GLU A 192 3.29 -19.86 0.13
CA GLU A 192 4.17 -20.16 -1.01
C GLU A 192 4.37 -18.91 -1.88
N ALA A 193 3.28 -18.24 -2.29
CA ALA A 193 3.37 -17.02 -3.07
C ALA A 193 4.10 -15.91 -2.33
N SER A 194 3.89 -15.77 -1.02
CA SER A 194 4.59 -14.78 -0.19
C SER A 194 6.09 -15.05 -0.13
N PHE A 195 6.49 -16.29 0.19
CA PHE A 195 7.90 -16.64 0.34
C PHE A 195 8.65 -16.58 -0.99
N THR A 196 8.06 -17.09 -2.07
CA THR A 196 8.63 -17.02 -3.42
C THR A 196 8.84 -15.56 -3.83
N TYR A 197 7.83 -14.70 -3.64
CA TYR A 197 7.95 -13.28 -3.95
C TYR A 197 9.14 -12.62 -3.26
N TRP A 198 9.34 -12.89 -1.95
CA TRP A 198 10.44 -12.29 -1.20
C TRP A 198 11.80 -12.88 -1.56
N LEU A 199 11.87 -14.18 -1.85
CA LEU A 199 13.10 -14.84 -2.31
C LEU A 199 13.54 -14.39 -3.71
N GLU A 200 12.62 -13.88 -4.53
CA GLU A 200 12.92 -13.27 -5.84
C GLU A 200 13.45 -11.83 -5.74
N GLN A 201 13.34 -11.18 -4.58
CA GLN A 201 13.94 -9.86 -4.34
C GLN A 201 15.40 -9.99 -3.92
N ASP A 202 16.12 -8.86 -3.84
CA ASP A 202 17.48 -8.86 -3.27
C ASP A 202 17.46 -9.26 -1.79
N ASP A 203 18.39 -10.15 -1.39
CA ASP A 203 18.55 -10.50 0.02
C ASP A 203 19.00 -9.26 0.81
N PRO A 204 18.23 -8.81 1.83
CA PRO A 204 18.60 -7.64 2.60
C PRO A 204 19.97 -7.77 3.27
N VAL A 205 20.40 -8.97 3.63
CA VAL A 205 21.69 -9.18 4.29
C VAL A 205 22.85 -9.01 3.31
N GLU A 206 22.72 -9.59 2.12
CA GLU A 206 23.73 -9.47 1.06
C GLU A 206 23.79 -8.05 0.52
N TRP A 207 22.64 -7.42 0.23
CA TRP A 207 22.58 -6.02 -0.21
C TRP A 207 23.26 -5.09 0.79
N MET A 208 23.01 -5.28 2.09
CA MET A 208 23.66 -4.48 3.13
C MET A 208 25.16 -4.70 3.18
N ARG A 209 25.63 -5.94 2.98
CA ARG A 209 27.07 -6.27 2.96
C ARG A 209 27.79 -5.58 1.80
N GLU A 210 27.14 -5.46 0.65
CA GLU A 210 27.69 -4.79 -0.53
C GLU A 210 27.71 -3.26 -0.41
N ASN A 211 26.79 -2.68 0.37
CA ASN A 211 26.57 -1.23 0.44
C ASN A 211 27.11 -0.56 1.73
N ILE A 212 27.80 -1.31 2.60
CA ILE A 212 28.45 -0.79 3.82
C ILE A 212 29.96 -1.03 3.77
N ASP A 213 30.74 0.06 3.92
CA ASP A 213 32.21 0.03 3.90
C ASP A 213 32.82 -0.80 5.05
N GLU A 214 32.21 -0.78 6.24
CA GLU A 214 32.69 -1.49 7.42
C GLU A 214 31.61 -2.42 7.99
N TRP A 215 31.74 -3.73 7.77
CA TRP A 215 30.76 -4.71 8.24
C TRP A 215 30.96 -5.09 9.71
N ARG A 216 30.52 -4.22 10.63
CA ARG A 216 30.57 -4.45 12.09
C ARG A 216 29.21 -4.89 12.61
N LEU A 217 29.06 -6.19 12.81
CA LEU A 217 27.87 -6.77 13.42
C LEU A 217 28.18 -7.27 14.84
N ASN A 218 27.21 -7.10 15.75
CA ASN A 218 27.15 -7.85 16.99
C ASN A 218 25.96 -8.83 16.94
N ASP A 219 25.83 -9.67 17.97
CA ASP A 219 24.79 -10.69 18.02
C ASP A 219 23.37 -10.12 17.85
N GLY A 220 23.10 -8.93 18.41
CA GLY A 220 21.80 -8.26 18.27
C GLY A 220 21.48 -7.86 16.83
N LEU A 221 22.46 -7.30 16.10
CA LEU A 221 22.29 -6.97 14.68
C LEU A 221 22.18 -8.21 13.80
N ILE A 222 22.94 -9.27 14.10
CA ILE A 222 22.86 -10.55 13.37
C ILE A 222 21.44 -11.12 13.49
N GLN A 223 20.90 -11.18 14.71
CA GLN A 223 19.54 -11.67 14.94
C GLN A 223 18.47 -10.80 14.27
N SER A 224 18.66 -9.47 14.28
CA SER A 224 17.74 -8.54 13.62
C SER A 224 17.71 -8.79 12.10
N LEU A 225 18.87 -8.89 11.46
CA LEU A 225 18.98 -9.11 10.01
C LEU A 225 18.56 -10.53 9.59
N ASP A 226 18.89 -11.56 10.38
CA ASP A 226 18.43 -12.93 10.13
C ASP A 226 16.90 -13.06 10.22
N ALA A 227 16.20 -12.17 10.91
CA ALA A 227 14.74 -12.20 10.98
C ALA A 227 14.05 -11.89 9.64
N ILE A 228 14.78 -11.32 8.67
CA ILE A 228 14.31 -10.89 7.35
C ILE A 228 15.14 -11.46 6.18
N SER A 229 16.10 -12.33 6.45
CA SER A 229 17.02 -12.88 5.45
C SER A 229 16.38 -13.94 4.55
N HIS A 230 17.04 -14.25 3.43
CA HIS A 230 16.65 -15.40 2.59
C HIS A 230 16.82 -16.74 3.32
N SER A 231 17.84 -16.89 4.16
CA SER A 231 18.02 -18.11 4.97
C SER A 231 16.78 -18.40 5.84
N ARG A 232 16.19 -17.36 6.42
CA ARG A 232 14.97 -17.47 7.23
C ARG A 232 13.74 -17.82 6.40
N LEU A 233 13.60 -17.22 5.22
CA LEU A 233 12.51 -17.53 4.28
C LEU A 233 12.57 -18.98 3.81
N THR A 234 13.75 -19.48 3.45
CA THR A 234 13.95 -20.89 3.05
C THR A 234 13.55 -21.84 4.17
N LEU A 235 13.92 -21.55 5.43
CA LEU A 235 13.47 -22.34 6.58
C LEU A 235 11.94 -22.37 6.72
N TRP A 236 11.26 -21.24 6.50
CA TRP A 236 9.80 -21.21 6.52
C TRP A 236 9.17 -21.95 5.35
N GLN A 237 9.78 -21.90 4.16
CA GLN A 237 9.35 -22.65 2.99
C GLN A 237 9.46 -24.16 3.23
N ASP A 238 10.55 -24.63 3.84
CA ASP A 238 10.72 -26.05 4.17
C ASP A 238 9.81 -26.51 5.31
N ARG A 239 9.56 -25.64 6.30
CA ARG A 239 8.53 -25.88 7.33
C ARG A 239 7.14 -26.00 6.70
N LEU A 240 6.79 -25.16 5.74
CA LEU A 240 5.52 -25.22 5.03
C LEU A 240 5.37 -26.54 4.26
N LYS A 241 6.39 -26.95 3.49
CA LYS A 241 6.41 -28.25 2.80
C LYS A 241 6.21 -29.41 3.77
N THR A 242 6.86 -29.36 4.93
CA THR A 242 6.72 -30.40 5.97
C THR A 242 5.30 -30.46 6.51
N LEU A 243 4.66 -29.32 6.78
CA LEU A 243 3.26 -29.27 7.24
C LEU A 243 2.31 -29.88 6.20
N VAL A 244 2.49 -29.56 4.92
CA VAL A 244 1.67 -30.09 3.83
C VAL A 244 1.79 -31.60 3.68
N LEU A 245 2.99 -32.16 3.90
CA LEU A 245 3.24 -33.60 3.76
C LEU A 245 2.78 -34.43 4.97
N THR A 246 2.72 -33.84 6.17
CA THR A 246 2.56 -34.59 7.42
C THR A 246 1.24 -34.37 8.14
N HIS A 247 0.49 -33.34 7.77
CA HIS A 247 -0.79 -33.00 8.42
C HIS A 247 -1.98 -33.19 7.46
N ASP A 248 -3.15 -33.44 8.06
CA ASP A 248 -4.40 -33.56 7.33
C ASP A 248 -4.93 -32.19 6.91
N MET A 249 -5.10 -31.96 5.61
CA MET A 249 -5.54 -30.68 5.07
C MET A 249 -7.00 -30.34 5.41
N GLU A 250 -7.80 -31.29 5.88
CA GLU A 250 -9.17 -31.04 6.35
C GLU A 250 -9.23 -30.67 7.83
N SER A 251 -8.11 -30.74 8.55
CA SER A 251 -8.06 -30.55 9.99
C SER A 251 -7.89 -29.09 10.43
N CYS A 252 -8.60 -28.73 11.50
CA CYS A 252 -8.43 -27.49 12.25
C CYS A 252 -7.01 -27.35 12.84
N ASP A 253 -6.39 -28.45 13.24
CA ASP A 253 -5.02 -28.46 13.80
C ASP A 253 -3.99 -28.00 12.75
N THR A 254 -4.20 -28.37 11.49
CA THR A 254 -3.38 -27.91 10.36
C THR A 254 -3.49 -26.41 10.19
N THR A 255 -4.71 -25.87 10.25
CA THR A 255 -4.94 -24.41 10.23
C THR A 255 -4.20 -23.73 11.38
N ALA A 256 -4.30 -24.26 12.60
CA ALA A 256 -3.63 -23.71 13.78
C ALA A 256 -2.09 -23.71 13.68
N LYS A 257 -1.51 -24.67 12.96
CA LYS A 257 -0.06 -24.71 12.68
C LYS A 257 0.34 -23.78 11.55
N LEU A 258 -0.45 -23.69 10.48
CA LEU A 258 -0.19 -22.81 9.33
C LEU A 258 -0.16 -21.35 9.76
N VAL A 259 -1.12 -20.89 10.58
CA VAL A 259 -1.21 -19.49 11.03
C VAL A 259 -0.04 -19.04 11.94
N GLN A 260 0.84 -19.96 12.36
CA GLN A 260 2.06 -19.64 13.09
C GLN A 260 3.20 -19.18 12.16
N LEU A 261 3.08 -19.43 10.85
CA LEU A 261 4.00 -18.91 9.86
C LEU A 261 3.82 -17.40 9.69
N THR A 262 4.89 -16.70 9.32
CA THR A 262 4.84 -15.25 9.12
C THR A 262 4.26 -14.95 7.74
N GLY A 263 3.09 -14.29 7.71
CA GLY A 263 2.45 -13.85 6.47
C GLY A 263 3.10 -12.62 5.85
N TYR A 264 2.70 -12.26 4.63
CA TYR A 264 3.30 -11.16 3.85
C TYR A 264 3.39 -9.82 4.62
N ARG A 265 2.29 -9.30 5.18
CA ARG A 265 2.32 -8.00 5.88
C ARG A 265 3.05 -8.07 7.22
N ASP A 266 3.01 -9.21 7.91
CA ASP A 266 3.80 -9.38 9.13
C ASP A 266 5.30 -9.41 8.82
N PHE A 267 5.69 -9.94 7.67
CA PHE A 267 7.07 -9.84 7.18
C PHE A 267 7.44 -8.37 6.86
N VAL A 268 6.57 -7.62 6.17
CA VAL A 268 6.74 -6.16 5.95
C VAL A 268 6.89 -5.38 7.28
N LYS A 269 6.12 -5.74 8.32
CA LYS A 269 6.25 -5.12 9.65
C LYS A 269 7.63 -5.37 10.26
N ARG A 270 8.23 -6.54 10.06
CA ARG A 270 9.60 -6.81 10.52
C ARG A 270 10.59 -5.84 9.89
N PHE A 271 10.54 -5.62 8.56
CA PHE A 271 11.39 -4.62 7.89
C PHE A 271 11.25 -3.22 8.50
N LYS A 272 10.04 -2.82 8.88
CA LYS A 272 9.79 -1.53 9.51
C LYS A 272 10.48 -1.39 10.89
N GLU A 273 10.70 -2.48 11.61
CA GLU A 273 11.35 -2.45 12.93
C GLU A 273 12.88 -2.42 12.85
N ILE A 274 13.47 -2.96 11.78
CA ILE A 274 14.92 -3.09 11.60
C ILE A 274 15.67 -1.75 11.73
N PRO A 275 15.24 -0.62 11.12
CA PRO A 275 15.92 0.68 11.28
C PRO A 275 16.11 1.09 12.74
N ARG A 276 15.12 0.80 13.60
CA ARG A 276 15.19 1.08 15.03
C ARG A 276 16.15 0.12 15.73
N GLN A 277 16.01 -1.19 15.47
CA GLN A 277 16.88 -2.22 16.03
C GLN A 277 18.35 -2.00 15.66
N ILE A 278 18.62 -1.49 14.45
CA ILE A 278 19.98 -1.12 14.02
C ILE A 278 20.56 -0.05 14.96
N LEU A 279 19.81 1.01 15.27
CA LEU A 279 20.29 2.06 16.16
C LEU A 279 20.51 1.57 17.59
N ASP A 280 19.61 0.71 18.08
CA ASP A 280 19.66 0.18 19.44
C ASP A 280 20.85 -0.77 19.65
N HIS A 281 21.21 -1.56 18.63
CA HIS A 281 22.28 -2.55 18.73
C HIS A 281 23.63 -2.10 18.17
N SER A 282 23.72 -1.02 17.40
CA SER A 282 24.99 -0.63 16.77
C SER A 282 26.05 -0.13 17.74
N GLN A 283 27.31 -0.53 17.52
CA GLN A 283 28.45 0.01 18.25
C GLN A 283 28.79 1.41 17.74
N GLY A 284 28.36 2.43 18.49
CA GLY A 284 28.64 3.83 18.20
C GLY A 284 27.52 4.52 17.43
N LYS A 285 27.10 5.68 17.95
CA LYS A 285 25.94 6.43 17.45
C LYS A 285 26.00 6.73 15.97
N THR A 286 27.17 7.07 15.45
CA THR A 286 27.28 7.46 14.05
C THR A 286 27.33 6.28 13.11
N TYR A 287 28.04 5.19 13.45
CA TYR A 287 28.03 3.98 12.63
C TYR A 287 26.61 3.43 12.51
N GLY A 288 25.86 3.37 13.61
CA GLY A 288 24.45 2.97 13.58
C GLY A 288 23.56 3.86 12.70
N LYS A 289 23.81 5.18 12.65
CA LYS A 289 23.09 6.07 11.72
C LYS A 289 23.38 5.75 10.25
N TYR A 290 24.64 5.47 9.89
CA TYR A 290 24.99 5.05 8.52
C TYR A 290 24.35 3.71 8.17
N PHE A 291 24.48 2.73 9.07
CA PHE A 291 23.88 1.40 8.88
C PHE A 291 22.36 1.51 8.71
N LYS A 292 21.70 2.32 9.56
CA LYS A 292 20.27 2.62 9.45
C LYS A 292 19.94 3.27 8.10
N LEU A 293 20.72 4.26 7.69
CA LEU A 293 20.50 4.99 6.43
C LEU A 293 20.59 4.05 5.23
N THR A 294 21.63 3.21 5.17
CA THR A 294 21.80 2.19 4.12
C THR A 294 20.61 1.24 4.10
N PHE A 295 20.17 0.73 5.26
CA PHE A 295 19.00 -0.16 5.32
C PHE A 295 17.69 0.53 4.89
N LEU A 296 17.50 1.80 5.25
CA LEU A 296 16.32 2.54 4.79
C LEU A 296 16.30 2.69 3.27
N PHE A 297 17.46 2.80 2.63
CA PHE A 297 17.52 2.82 1.16
C PHE A 297 17.16 1.47 0.55
N TYR A 298 17.58 0.34 1.15
CA TYR A 298 17.06 -0.97 0.76
C TYR A 298 15.53 -1.00 0.81
N ILE A 299 14.92 -0.45 1.88
CA ILE A 299 13.46 -0.38 1.99
C ILE A 299 12.83 0.36 0.80
N ILE A 300 13.38 1.51 0.40
CA ILE A 300 12.84 2.29 -0.74
C ILE A 300 13.07 1.55 -2.07
N HIS A 301 14.21 0.88 -2.23
CA HIS A 301 14.54 0.12 -3.44
C HIS A 301 13.60 -1.08 -3.65
N SER A 302 13.17 -1.75 -2.57
CA SER A 302 12.31 -2.93 -2.65
C SER A 302 10.84 -2.58 -2.99
N PRO A 303 10.29 -3.05 -4.12
CA PRO A 303 8.90 -2.78 -4.50
C PRO A 303 7.86 -3.31 -3.51
N GLY A 304 8.13 -4.45 -2.85
CA GLY A 304 7.21 -5.08 -1.89
C GLY A 304 7.06 -4.30 -0.59
N LEU A 305 7.98 -3.37 -0.34
CA LEU A 305 7.96 -2.50 0.84
C LEU A 305 7.30 -1.14 0.55
N ALA A 306 6.63 -0.97 -0.59
CA ALA A 306 5.96 0.26 -0.99
C ALA A 306 5.02 0.84 0.09
N GLY A 307 4.35 -0.04 0.86
CA GLY A 307 3.49 0.36 1.97
C GLY A 307 4.18 1.12 3.10
N ILE A 308 5.51 0.96 3.26
CA ILE A 308 6.32 1.64 4.28
C ILE A 308 7.30 2.67 3.70
N HIS A 309 7.32 2.88 2.38
CA HIS A 309 8.23 3.84 1.72
C HIS A 309 8.07 5.27 2.25
N ARG A 310 6.83 5.72 2.48
CA ARG A 310 6.58 7.08 3.01
C ARG A 310 7.25 7.28 4.37
N GLU A 311 7.13 6.29 5.26
CA GLU A 311 7.72 6.34 6.59
C GLU A 311 9.24 6.23 6.51
N ALA A 312 9.76 5.31 5.71
CA ALA A 312 11.19 5.12 5.50
C ALA A 312 11.86 6.38 4.92
N LEU A 313 11.23 7.09 3.97
CA LEU A 313 11.72 8.37 3.46
C LEU A 313 11.74 9.46 4.55
N GLY A 314 10.72 9.51 5.41
CA GLY A 314 10.71 10.39 6.58
C GLY A 314 11.84 10.08 7.57
N ASP A 315 12.19 8.80 7.71
CA ASP A 315 13.32 8.33 8.53
C ASP A 315 14.69 8.61 7.88
N ILE A 316 14.80 8.51 6.55
CA ILE A 316 15.98 8.91 5.79
C ILE A 316 16.27 10.38 6.04
N HIS A 317 15.25 11.24 5.86
CA HIS A 317 15.35 12.67 6.14
C HIS A 317 15.85 12.93 7.57
N ARG A 318 15.22 12.35 8.60
CA ARG A 318 15.65 12.53 10.00
C ARG A 318 17.09 12.07 10.23
N THR A 319 17.50 10.95 9.63
CA THR A 319 18.86 10.40 9.77
C THR A 319 19.90 11.31 9.11
N LEU A 320 19.62 11.83 7.91
CA LEU A 320 20.55 12.67 7.14
C LEU A 320 20.87 14.00 7.82
N ILE A 321 19.88 14.66 8.43
CA ILE A 321 20.08 15.90 9.21
C ILE A 321 21.12 15.69 10.32
N HIS A 322 21.17 14.49 10.89
CA HIS A 322 22.08 14.14 11.97
C HIS A 322 23.44 13.60 11.51
N LEU A 323 23.65 13.42 10.21
CA LEU A 323 24.91 12.92 9.64
C LEU A 323 25.71 14.04 8.96
N ILE A 324 25.02 14.95 8.28
CA ILE A 324 25.62 16.08 7.58
C ILE A 324 26.06 17.14 8.62
N GLY A 325 27.33 17.55 8.55
CA GLY A 325 27.92 18.54 9.47
C GLY A 325 28.71 17.96 10.66
N ASP A 326 28.67 16.64 10.90
CA ASP A 326 29.35 16.00 12.04
C ASP A 326 30.82 15.61 11.75
N ARG A 327 31.23 15.46 10.47
CA ARG A 327 32.46 14.71 10.11
C ARG A 327 33.38 15.37 9.07
N GLY A 328 33.15 16.64 8.77
CA GLY A 328 33.89 17.40 7.75
C GLY A 328 33.41 17.14 6.33
N PHE A 329 33.50 18.17 5.49
CA PHE A 329 32.75 18.26 4.22
C PHE A 329 33.00 17.13 3.22
N LYS A 330 34.20 16.52 3.17
CA LYS A 330 34.52 15.45 2.20
C LYS A 330 33.70 14.18 2.43
N LYS A 331 33.36 13.85 3.68
CA LYS A 331 32.49 12.71 3.99
C LYS A 331 31.03 13.04 3.68
N ASP A 332 30.63 14.30 3.88
CA ASP A 332 29.29 14.78 3.56
C ASP A 332 29.02 14.73 2.04
N ILE A 333 30.04 15.00 1.20
CA ILE A 333 29.94 14.83 -0.27
C ILE A 333 29.53 13.40 -0.64
N ARG A 334 30.17 12.38 -0.05
CA ARG A 334 29.83 10.97 -0.31
C ARG A 334 28.41 10.63 0.12
N ILE A 335 27.97 11.13 1.27
CA ILE A 335 26.60 10.92 1.77
C ILE A 335 25.58 11.53 0.81
N VAL A 336 25.86 12.75 0.33
CA VAL A 336 25.02 13.45 -0.64
C VAL A 336 24.95 12.64 -1.94
N ASP A 337 26.09 12.17 -2.47
CA ASP A 337 26.10 11.37 -3.70
C ASP A 337 25.31 10.07 -3.56
N GLN A 338 25.54 9.28 -2.51
CA GLN A 338 24.81 8.04 -2.27
C GLN A 338 23.30 8.30 -2.16
N THR A 339 22.93 9.34 -1.41
CA THR A 339 21.53 9.72 -1.23
C THR A 339 20.88 10.10 -2.55
N PHE A 340 21.55 10.93 -3.37
CA PHE A 340 20.98 11.38 -4.64
C PHE A 340 20.90 10.29 -5.69
N SER A 341 21.86 9.36 -5.74
CA SER A 341 21.79 8.17 -6.60
C SER A 341 20.55 7.35 -6.27
N LEU A 342 20.29 7.10 -4.99
CA LEU A 342 19.15 6.32 -4.52
C LEU A 342 17.82 7.08 -4.75
N LEU A 343 17.78 8.39 -4.48
CA LEU A 343 16.59 9.20 -4.77
C LEU A 343 16.24 9.22 -6.27
N LYS A 344 17.24 9.15 -7.17
CA LYS A 344 17.03 9.19 -8.64
C LYS A 344 16.19 8.00 -9.13
N GLU A 345 16.34 6.82 -8.52
CA GLU A 345 15.56 5.62 -8.83
C GLU A 345 14.07 5.77 -8.47
N HIS A 346 13.71 6.73 -7.62
CA HIS A 346 12.37 6.88 -7.05
C HIS A 346 11.62 8.16 -7.47
N LYS A 347 12.17 8.93 -8.42
CA LYS A 347 11.65 10.23 -8.88
C LYS A 347 10.17 10.22 -9.33
N GLY A 348 9.64 9.06 -9.74
CA GLY A 348 8.26 8.90 -10.21
C GLY A 348 7.23 8.43 -9.17
N ARG A 349 7.64 7.65 -8.15
CA ARG A 349 6.69 6.96 -7.25
C ARG A 349 6.29 7.80 -6.03
N TYR A 350 7.20 8.63 -5.52
CA TYR A 350 6.96 9.50 -4.35
C TYR A 350 7.57 10.90 -4.50
N PRO A 351 7.20 11.66 -5.56
CA PRO A 351 7.88 12.91 -5.91
C PRO A 351 7.83 13.95 -4.78
N GLY A 352 6.70 14.06 -4.08
CA GLY A 352 6.56 15.00 -2.97
C GLY A 352 7.53 14.71 -1.81
N THR A 353 7.76 13.44 -1.50
CA THR A 353 8.63 13.04 -0.39
C THR A 353 10.11 13.15 -0.78
N VAL A 354 10.45 12.77 -2.02
CA VAL A 354 11.80 12.98 -2.59
C VAL A 354 12.21 14.45 -2.51
N LEU A 355 11.31 15.36 -2.88
CA LEU A 355 11.56 16.81 -2.78
C LEU A 355 11.76 17.29 -1.34
N GLU A 356 11.09 16.67 -0.38
CA GLU A 356 11.29 16.99 1.03
C GLU A 356 12.65 16.52 1.54
N CYS A 357 13.12 15.33 1.11
CA CYS A 357 14.49 14.90 1.36
C CYS A 357 15.50 15.88 0.76
N ILE A 358 15.33 16.29 -0.50
CA ILE A 358 16.21 17.28 -1.16
C ILE A 358 16.23 18.59 -0.38
N HIS A 359 15.07 19.10 0.02
CA HIS A 359 14.98 20.33 0.82
C HIS A 359 15.80 20.24 2.10
N LYS A 360 15.72 19.10 2.79
CA LYS A 360 16.28 18.93 4.12
C LYS A 360 17.76 18.60 4.12
N ILE A 361 18.22 17.87 3.10
CA ILE A 361 19.64 17.73 2.79
C ILE A 361 20.22 19.10 2.48
N GLY A 362 19.56 19.87 1.61
CA GLY A 362 19.97 21.25 1.32
C GLY A 362 20.01 22.09 2.58
N ASP A 363 19.00 21.97 3.45
CA ASP A 363 18.98 22.68 4.72
C ASP A 363 20.18 22.36 5.62
N ALA A 364 20.58 21.09 5.68
CA ALA A 364 21.73 20.66 6.47
C ALA A 364 23.06 21.07 5.82
N VAL A 365 23.17 20.94 4.50
CA VAL A 365 24.36 21.35 3.72
C VAL A 365 24.58 22.86 3.79
N TYR A 366 23.54 23.68 3.67
CA TYR A 366 23.69 25.13 3.75
C TYR A 366 24.14 25.59 5.15
N LYS A 367 23.77 24.85 6.20
CA LYS A 367 24.20 25.14 7.58
C LYS A 367 25.69 24.88 7.82
N THR A 368 26.35 24.06 6.99
CA THR A 368 27.80 23.85 7.14
C THR A 368 28.61 25.05 6.67
N ASP A 369 28.01 25.95 5.89
CA ASP A 369 28.61 27.12 5.24
C ASP A 369 29.74 26.81 4.21
N GLU A 370 30.02 25.52 4.00
CA GLU A 370 31.08 25.01 3.13
C GLU A 370 30.69 25.11 1.64
N ILE A 371 31.33 26.04 0.91
CA ILE A 371 30.91 26.38 -0.46
C ILE A 371 31.09 25.23 -1.46
N GLU A 372 32.08 24.37 -1.27
CA GLU A 372 32.30 23.18 -2.10
C GLU A 372 31.15 22.18 -1.92
N LEU A 373 30.74 21.91 -0.68
CA LEU A 373 29.62 21.01 -0.40
C LEU A 373 28.30 21.58 -0.90
N ILE A 374 28.07 22.89 -0.73
CA ILE A 374 26.88 23.57 -1.24
C ILE A 374 26.80 23.47 -2.77
N ASN A 375 27.89 23.76 -3.48
CA ASN A 375 27.93 23.65 -4.93
C ASN A 375 27.72 22.22 -5.41
N HIS A 376 28.32 21.24 -4.74
CA HIS A 376 28.14 19.82 -5.04
C HIS A 376 26.68 19.38 -4.85
N PHE A 377 26.07 19.77 -3.74
CA PHE A 377 24.65 19.53 -3.49
C PHE A 377 23.76 20.15 -4.57
N ILE A 378 24.01 21.41 -4.95
CA ILE A 378 23.25 22.08 -6.02
C ILE A 378 23.36 21.28 -7.32
N ASP A 379 24.54 20.78 -7.66
CA ASP A 379 24.75 19.99 -8.87
C ASP A 379 23.98 18.68 -8.85
N ARG A 380 23.94 18.00 -7.70
CA ARG A 380 23.10 16.81 -7.52
C ARG A 380 21.60 17.13 -7.56
N ALA A 381 21.16 18.24 -6.96
CA ALA A 381 19.76 18.67 -6.98
C ALA A 381 19.28 19.05 -8.39
N VAL A 382 20.13 19.70 -9.18
CA VAL A 382 19.85 20.05 -10.58
C VAL A 382 19.87 18.81 -11.47
N ASP A 383 20.84 17.90 -11.31
CA ASP A 383 20.89 16.63 -12.06
C ASP A 383 19.71 15.70 -11.75
N HIS A 384 19.25 15.68 -10.50
CA HIS A 384 18.03 14.97 -10.13
C HIS A 384 16.82 15.49 -10.95
N GLY A 385 16.82 16.77 -11.30
CA GLY A 385 15.93 17.38 -12.28
C GLY A 385 14.60 17.86 -11.71
N PHE A 386 13.91 18.67 -12.52
CA PHE A 386 12.67 19.33 -12.14
C PHE A 386 11.43 18.46 -12.38
N GLN A 387 10.37 18.71 -11.62
CA GLN A 387 9.06 18.07 -11.76
C GLN A 387 8.17 19.01 -12.58
N PHE A 388 7.60 18.55 -13.68
CA PHE A 388 6.76 19.40 -14.54
C PHE A 388 5.26 19.20 -14.28
N PRO A 389 4.39 20.17 -14.63
CA PRO A 389 2.95 20.06 -14.45
C PRO A 389 2.31 18.81 -15.06
N MET A 390 2.84 18.31 -16.19
CA MET A 390 2.40 17.07 -16.85
C MET A 390 0.86 16.93 -16.93
N ILE A 391 0.19 17.95 -17.47
CA ILE A 391 -1.28 17.97 -17.57
C ILE A 391 -1.73 16.82 -18.49
N ARG A 392 -2.58 15.93 -17.97
CA ARG A 392 -3.09 14.73 -18.67
C ARG A 392 -4.52 14.86 -19.17
N GLY A 393 -5.26 15.88 -18.72
CA GLY A 393 -6.66 16.11 -19.09
C GLY A 393 -7.52 16.48 -17.89
N THR A 394 -8.80 16.12 -17.92
CA THR A 394 -9.77 16.34 -16.83
C THR A 394 -10.33 15.00 -16.33
N GLY A 395 -10.44 14.84 -15.01
CA GLY A 395 -11.04 13.67 -14.38
C GLY A 395 -12.57 13.65 -14.47
N GLU A 396 -13.19 12.58 -13.95
CA GLU A 396 -14.66 12.43 -13.90
C GLU A 396 -15.35 13.55 -13.09
N ASP A 397 -14.62 14.15 -12.14
CA ASP A 397 -15.03 15.29 -11.34
C ASP A 397 -14.82 16.66 -12.02
N TRP A 398 -14.45 16.66 -13.31
CA TRP A 398 -14.08 17.84 -14.09
C TRP A 398 -12.85 18.60 -13.56
N GLN A 399 -12.06 18.02 -12.64
CA GLN A 399 -10.80 18.62 -12.21
C GLN A 399 -9.66 18.28 -13.16
N ILE A 400 -8.76 19.25 -13.40
CA ILE A 400 -7.57 19.04 -14.23
C ILE A 400 -6.64 18.02 -13.55
N GLN A 401 -6.38 16.91 -14.22
CA GLN A 401 -5.42 15.90 -13.80
C GLN A 401 -4.01 16.31 -14.25
N GLY A 402 -3.10 16.43 -13.29
CA GLY A 402 -1.70 16.82 -13.51
C GLY A 402 -0.83 16.46 -12.30
N ASN A 403 0.48 16.61 -12.45
CA ASN A 403 1.46 16.36 -11.41
C ASN A 403 1.52 17.53 -10.43
N ASN A 404 0.93 17.41 -9.25
CA ASN A 404 0.97 18.48 -8.24
C ASN A 404 2.34 18.67 -7.56
N ALA A 405 3.30 17.75 -7.75
CA ALA A 405 4.60 17.84 -7.11
C ALA A 405 5.49 18.97 -7.69
N HIS A 406 5.17 19.49 -8.88
CA HIS A 406 5.92 20.60 -9.47
C HIS A 406 5.86 21.87 -8.60
N VAL A 407 4.69 22.19 -8.03
CA VAL A 407 4.54 23.34 -7.12
C VAL A 407 5.39 23.15 -5.86
N LYS A 408 5.41 21.93 -5.30
CA LYS A 408 6.31 21.61 -4.17
C LYS A 408 7.77 21.77 -4.58
N ASN A 409 8.15 21.39 -5.79
CA ASN A 409 9.52 21.54 -6.28
C ASN A 409 9.95 23.01 -6.34
N ILE A 410 9.09 23.87 -6.88
CA ILE A 410 9.30 25.34 -6.90
C ILE A 410 9.52 25.87 -5.49
N ARG A 411 8.64 25.52 -4.55
CA ARG A 411 8.74 25.93 -3.14
C ARG A 411 10.06 25.49 -2.51
N VAL A 412 10.48 24.24 -2.74
CA VAL A 412 11.74 23.71 -2.22
C VAL A 412 12.93 24.49 -2.78
N PHE A 413 13.00 24.67 -4.10
CA PHE A 413 14.12 25.39 -4.73
C PHE A 413 14.17 26.84 -4.28
N LEU A 414 13.03 27.54 -4.23
CA LEU A 414 12.97 28.92 -3.72
C LEU A 414 13.34 29.01 -2.23
N SER A 415 12.90 28.05 -1.40
CA SER A 415 13.28 28.01 0.02
C SER A 415 14.79 27.87 0.20
N LEU A 416 15.43 26.99 -0.58
CA LEU A 416 16.88 26.81 -0.56
C LEU A 416 17.63 28.05 -1.07
N VAL A 417 17.17 28.64 -2.18
CA VAL A 417 17.74 29.89 -2.73
C VAL A 417 17.60 31.04 -1.72
N GLY A 418 16.46 31.14 -1.04
CA GLY A 418 16.18 32.17 -0.06
C GLY A 418 17.10 32.12 1.17
N ARG A 419 17.73 30.97 1.46
CA ARG A 419 18.69 30.86 2.56
C ARG A 419 19.98 31.60 2.30
N GLU A 420 20.62 31.33 1.16
CA GLU A 420 21.88 31.97 0.78
C GLU A 420 21.88 32.36 -0.70
N PRO A 421 21.17 33.44 -1.08
CA PRO A 421 20.96 33.81 -2.48
C PRO A 421 22.27 33.96 -3.29
N LYS A 422 23.34 34.42 -2.62
CA LYS A 422 24.67 34.59 -3.24
C LYS A 422 25.32 33.26 -3.60
N LYS A 423 25.14 32.22 -2.76
CA LYS A 423 25.69 30.87 -2.96
C LYS A 423 24.78 29.99 -3.84
N SER A 424 23.50 30.35 -4.01
CA SER A 424 22.50 29.56 -4.75
C SER A 424 22.24 30.00 -6.20
N LYS A 425 23.08 30.87 -6.79
CA LYS A 425 22.84 31.42 -8.14
C LYS A 425 22.56 30.35 -9.20
N ARG A 426 23.29 29.23 -9.16
CA ARG A 426 23.11 28.10 -10.10
C ARG A 426 21.76 27.42 -9.94
N LEU A 427 21.31 27.22 -8.70
CA LEU A 427 19.99 26.65 -8.41
C LEU A 427 18.86 27.56 -8.89
N LEU A 428 19.00 28.88 -8.69
CA LEU A 428 18.05 29.87 -9.20
C LEU A 428 18.00 29.87 -10.73
N SER A 429 19.15 29.85 -11.40
CA SER A 429 19.20 29.74 -12.87
C SER A 429 18.54 28.47 -13.38
N ALA A 430 18.79 27.32 -12.74
CA ALA A 430 18.16 26.05 -13.10
C ALA A 430 16.63 26.09 -12.90
N LEU A 431 16.15 26.74 -11.84
CA LEU A 431 14.72 26.96 -11.62
C LEU A 431 14.12 27.82 -12.73
N ILE A 432 14.72 28.97 -13.07
CA ILE A 432 14.23 29.87 -14.13
C ILE A 432 14.12 29.13 -15.47
N VAL A 433 15.16 28.37 -15.83
CA VAL A 433 15.16 27.55 -17.06
C VAL A 433 14.03 26.53 -17.03
N SER A 434 13.87 25.81 -15.92
CA SER A 434 12.82 24.78 -15.78
C SER A 434 11.42 25.38 -15.92
N LEU A 435 11.16 26.53 -15.27
CA LEU A 435 9.88 27.24 -15.37
C LEU A 435 9.61 27.77 -16.79
N SER A 436 10.65 28.26 -17.47
CA SER A 436 10.54 28.77 -18.84
C SER A 436 10.21 27.66 -19.84
N ILE A 437 10.75 26.46 -19.64
CA ILE A 437 10.52 25.31 -20.53
C ILE A 437 9.17 24.65 -20.24
N GLY A 438 8.85 24.41 -18.97
CA GLY A 438 7.74 23.54 -18.59
C GLY A 438 6.47 24.26 -18.13
N GLY A 439 6.53 25.58 -17.93
CA GLY A 439 5.44 26.36 -17.35
C GLY A 439 5.12 25.96 -15.90
N VAL A 440 4.04 26.55 -15.37
CA VAL A 440 3.53 26.27 -14.03
C VAL A 440 2.02 26.12 -14.10
N PHE A 441 1.48 25.14 -13.39
CA PHE A 441 0.04 24.95 -13.23
C PHE A 441 -0.34 25.08 -11.76
N ILE A 442 -1.06 26.13 -11.41
CA ILE A 442 -1.44 26.42 -10.03
C ILE A 442 -2.96 26.31 -9.91
N ARG A 443 -3.45 25.49 -8.99
CA ARG A 443 -4.87 25.44 -8.64
C ARG A 443 -5.19 26.52 -7.61
N ASP A 444 -6.45 26.94 -7.52
CA ASP A 444 -6.89 27.89 -6.49
C ASP A 444 -6.57 27.40 -5.06
N THR A 445 -6.61 26.09 -4.84
CA THR A 445 -6.24 25.46 -3.55
C THR A 445 -4.73 25.43 -3.29
N ASP A 446 -3.88 25.65 -4.29
CA ASP A 446 -2.43 25.63 -4.10
C ASP A 446 -1.93 26.95 -3.51
N LEU A 447 -2.70 28.03 -3.66
CA LEU A 447 -2.42 29.36 -3.13
C LEU A 447 -3.14 29.56 -1.79
N PHE A 448 -2.75 28.84 -0.75
CA PHE A 448 -3.30 29.11 0.59
C PHE A 448 -2.72 30.40 1.19
N PRO A 449 -3.51 31.16 1.99
CA PRO A 449 -3.07 32.41 2.61
C PRO A 449 -1.84 32.28 3.53
N ARG A 450 -1.52 31.08 4.02
CA ARG A 450 -0.35 30.85 4.89
C ARG A 450 0.99 31.08 4.19
N ASP A 451 1.01 31.07 2.85
CA ASP A 451 2.22 31.31 2.06
C ASP A 451 2.37 32.79 1.63
N ILE A 452 1.39 33.64 1.97
CA ILE A 452 1.43 35.09 1.76
C ILE A 452 1.52 35.73 3.15
N THR A 453 2.73 35.89 3.67
CA THR A 453 3.00 36.66 4.91
C THR A 453 4.00 37.75 4.66
#